data_AF-A0A1S1T253-F1
#
_entry.id   AF-A0A1S1T253-F1
#
_cell.length_a   1.000
_cell.length_b   1.000
_cell.length_c   1.000
_cell.angle_alpha   90.00
_cell.angle_beta   90.00
_cell.angle_gamma   90.00
#
_symmetry.space_group_name_H-M   'P 1'
#
loop_
_entity.id
_entity.type
_entity.pdbx_description
1 polymer ?
#
loop_
_entity_poly.entity_id
_entity_poly.type
_entity_poly.pdbx_seq_one_letter_code
_entity_poly.pdbx_strand_id
1 'polypeptide(L)'
;MRSLIIPLTILGLPLAEIAGFVMVGRAVGVAATLLLVLLSAVAGVALLRIQGFGVLRRVQESARKGIDPGLDVVGGALVFIAAILLIIPGFISDAVGILLFLPPIRRGLARFLQSRMTILTTGTGFFYTSGARSDQSRGRVIDLDADEFSRDDDDENGSAPPSGRLPG
;
A
#
# COMPACT_ATOMS: atom_id res chain seq x y z
N MET A 1 -12.14 26.89 2.97
CA MET A 1 -13.31 26.12 3.45
C MET A 1 -13.07 24.61 3.47
N ARG A 2 -12.45 24.01 2.43
CA ARG A 2 -12.14 22.55 2.40
C ARG A 2 -11.15 22.07 3.47
N SER A 3 -10.21 22.93 3.87
CA SER A 3 -9.18 22.63 4.88
C SER A 3 -9.72 22.42 6.29
N LEU A 4 -10.94 22.89 6.59
CA LEU A 4 -11.54 22.78 7.92
C LEU A 4 -12.28 21.45 8.13
N ILE A 5 -12.58 20.72 7.06
CA ILE A 5 -13.37 19.48 7.11
C ILE A 5 -12.55 18.35 7.75
N ILE A 6 -11.26 18.28 7.42
CA ILE A 6 -10.34 17.26 7.94
C ILE A 6 -10.21 17.34 9.48
N PRO A 7 -9.84 18.49 10.09
CA PRO A 7 -9.72 18.57 11.54
C PRO A 7 -11.07 18.39 12.24
N LEU A 8 -12.17 18.88 11.65
CA LEU A 8 -13.52 18.68 12.20
C LEU A 8 -13.91 17.20 12.24
N THR A 9 -13.58 16.44 11.20
CA THR A 9 -13.88 15.00 11.14
C THR A 9 -13.02 14.22 12.13
N ILE A 10 -11.72 14.54 12.21
CA ILE A 10 -10.78 13.88 13.13
C ILE A 10 -11.19 14.11 14.59
N LEU A 11 -11.66 15.31 14.94
CA LEU A 11 -12.14 15.60 16.29
C LEU A 11 -13.56 15.08 16.53
N GLY A 12 -14.46 15.26 15.56
CA GLY A 12 -15.87 14.89 15.69
C GLY A 12 -16.11 13.39 15.80
N LEU A 13 -15.30 12.58 15.11
CA LEU A 13 -15.46 11.13 15.11
C LEU A 13 -15.28 10.51 16.52
N PRO A 14 -14.19 10.74 17.27
CA PRO A 14 -14.06 10.27 18.65
C PRO A 14 -15.17 10.75 19.59
N LEU A 15 -15.65 12.00 19.44
CA LEU A 15 -16.78 12.48 20.24
C LEU A 15 -18.06 11.70 19.92
N ALA A 16 -18.31 11.42 18.65
CA ALA A 16 -19.44 10.61 18.22
C ALA A 16 -19.34 9.17 18.73
N GLU A 17 -18.14 8.60 18.80
CA GLU A 17 -17.90 7.27 19.39
C GLU A 17 -18.23 7.27 20.89
N ILE A 18 -17.75 8.25 21.65
CA ILE A 18 -18.06 8.38 23.08
C ILE A 18 -19.56 8.50 23.31
N ALA A 19 -20.25 9.31 22.49
CA ALA A 19 -21.71 9.42 22.56
C ALA A 19 -22.40 8.07 22.27
N GLY A 20 -21.91 7.32 21.27
CA GLY A 20 -22.37 5.96 20.97
C GLY A 20 -22.18 5.00 22.15
N PHE A 21 -20.99 5.00 22.77
CA PHE A 21 -20.70 4.18 23.96
C PHE A 21 -21.65 4.45 25.11
N VAL A 22 -21.93 5.73 25.38
CA VAL A 22 -22.88 6.12 26.42
C VAL A 22 -24.30 5.67 26.07
N MET A 23 -24.73 5.83 24.82
CA MET A 23 -26.07 5.44 24.39
C MET A 23 -26.29 3.93 24.49
N VAL A 24 -25.36 3.13 23.97
CA VAL A 24 -25.46 1.65 24.05
C VAL A 24 -25.27 1.16 25.49
N GLY A 25 -24.33 1.76 26.22
CA GLY A 25 -24.11 1.47 27.64
C GLY A 25 -25.33 1.71 28.50
N ARG A 26 -26.14 2.72 28.19
CA ARG A 26 -27.43 2.97 28.86
C ARG A 26 -28.53 2.01 28.42
N ALA A 27 -28.52 1.55 27.17
CA ALA A 27 -29.55 0.67 26.62
C ALA A 27 -29.39 -0.79 27.05
N VAL A 28 -28.15 -1.30 27.05
CA VAL A 28 -27.84 -2.74 27.25
C VAL A 28 -26.98 -2.99 28.51
N GLY A 29 -26.43 -1.93 29.10
CA GLY A 29 -25.54 -2.02 30.26
C GLY A 29 -24.06 -1.99 29.88
N VAL A 30 -23.24 -1.51 30.82
CA VAL A 30 -21.79 -1.32 30.62
C VAL A 30 -21.07 -2.66 30.41
N ALA A 31 -21.41 -3.70 31.19
CA ALA A 31 -20.76 -5.00 31.06
C ALA A 31 -20.98 -5.63 29.67
N ALA A 32 -22.21 -5.58 29.15
CA ALA A 32 -22.53 -6.05 27.80
C ALA A 32 -21.82 -5.22 26.73
N THR A 33 -21.72 -3.89 26.91
CA THR A 33 -21.01 -3.00 26.00
C THR A 33 -19.51 -3.32 25.92
N LEU A 34 -18.87 -3.57 27.06
CA LEU A 34 -17.46 -3.99 27.11
C LEU A 34 -17.24 -5.35 26.44
N LEU A 35 -18.18 -6.28 26.60
CA LEU A 35 -18.12 -7.57 25.90
C LEU A 35 -18.22 -7.38 24.38
N LEU A 36 -19.12 -6.53 23.89
CA LEU A 36 -19.25 -6.22 22.46
C LEU A 36 -17.94 -5.64 21.90
N VAL A 37 -17.33 -4.70 22.62
CA VAL A 37 -16.03 -4.12 22.27
C VAL A 37 -14.92 -5.17 22.19
N LEU A 38 -14.87 -6.09 23.16
CA LEU A 38 -13.88 -7.15 23.15
C LEU A 38 -14.09 -8.09 21.96
N LEU A 39 -15.35 -8.44 21.67
CA LEU A 39 -15.71 -9.28 20.54
C LEU A 39 -15.36 -8.61 19.20
N SER A 40 -15.61 -7.30 19.04
CA SER A 40 -15.25 -6.57 17.82
C SER A 40 -13.73 -6.50 17.65
N ALA A 41 -12.97 -6.23 18.70
CA ALA A 41 -11.51 -6.25 18.65
C ALA A 41 -10.95 -7.63 18.25
N VAL A 42 -11.47 -8.72 18.86
CA VAL A 42 -11.09 -10.09 18.50
C VAL A 42 -11.44 -10.39 17.05
N ALA A 43 -12.63 -9.99 16.59
CA ALA A 43 -13.04 -10.14 15.20
C ALA A 43 -12.06 -9.38 14.29
N GLY A 44 -11.69 -8.14 14.62
CA GLY A 44 -10.77 -7.31 13.82
C GLY A 44 -9.40 -7.97 13.65
N VAL A 45 -8.83 -8.47 14.75
CA VAL A 45 -7.57 -9.23 14.73
C VAL A 45 -7.72 -10.52 13.91
N ALA A 46 -8.82 -11.25 14.07
CA ALA A 46 -9.08 -12.47 13.30
C ALA A 46 -9.20 -12.17 11.80
N LEU A 47 -9.88 -11.08 11.42
CA LEU A 47 -9.98 -10.63 10.04
C LEU A 47 -8.61 -10.30 9.45
N LEU A 48 -7.78 -9.56 10.18
CA LEU A 48 -6.42 -9.24 9.76
C LEU A 48 -5.60 -10.52 9.54
N ARG A 49 -5.71 -11.49 10.46
CA ARG A 49 -4.99 -12.75 10.36
C ARG A 49 -5.46 -13.60 9.18
N ILE A 50 -6.77 -13.77 9.00
CA ILE A 50 -7.32 -14.67 7.97
C ILE A 50 -7.16 -14.05 6.57
N GLN A 51 -7.51 -12.78 6.41
CA GLN A 51 -7.52 -12.14 5.10
C GLN A 51 -6.18 -11.50 4.73
N GLY A 52 -5.36 -11.06 5.69
CA GLY A 52 -4.04 -10.50 5.42
C GLY A 52 -3.13 -11.45 4.65
N PHE A 53 -3.06 -12.73 5.06
CA PHE A 53 -2.29 -13.74 4.32
C PHE A 53 -2.90 -14.06 2.95
N GLY A 54 -4.23 -14.07 2.83
CA GLY A 54 -4.93 -14.35 1.58
C GLY A 54 -4.73 -13.25 0.52
N VAL A 55 -4.65 -11.99 0.93
CA VAL A 55 -4.36 -10.84 0.06
C VAL A 55 -2.95 -10.93 -0.49
N LEU A 56 -1.96 -11.15 0.38
CA LEU A 56 -0.55 -11.20 -0.03
C LEU A 56 -0.31 -12.31 -1.07
N ARG A 57 -0.95 -13.47 -0.89
CA ARG A 57 -0.90 -14.57 -1.87
C ARG A 57 -1.47 -14.17 -3.24
N ARG A 58 -2.61 -13.47 -3.28
CA ARG A 58 -3.24 -13.01 -4.53
C ARG A 58 -2.36 -11.99 -5.24
N VAL A 59 -1.81 -11.02 -4.51
CA VAL A 59 -0.89 -10.02 -5.06
C VAL A 59 0.34 -10.71 -5.66
N GLN A 60 0.95 -11.67 -4.95
CA GLN A 60 2.07 -12.46 -5.47
C GLN A 60 1.68 -13.27 -6.72
N GLU A 61 0.49 -13.86 -6.74
CA GLU A 61 0.00 -14.65 -7.87
C GLU A 61 -0.28 -13.79 -9.11
N SER A 62 -0.91 -12.63 -8.94
CA SER A 62 -1.17 -11.65 -10.02
C SER A 62 0.14 -11.11 -10.59
N ALA A 63 1.11 -10.79 -9.74
CA ALA A 63 2.45 -10.38 -10.15
C ALA A 63 3.18 -11.48 -10.95
N ARG A 64 3.11 -12.74 -10.51
CA ARG A 64 3.70 -13.88 -11.24
C ARG A 64 3.04 -14.13 -12.61
N LYS A 65 1.76 -13.79 -12.75
CA LYS A 65 0.99 -13.93 -14.00
C LYS A 65 1.17 -12.73 -14.95
N GLY A 66 1.94 -11.71 -14.57
CA GLY A 66 2.10 -10.49 -15.35
C GLY A 66 0.82 -9.66 -15.48
N ILE A 67 -0.16 -9.88 -14.59
CA ILE A 67 -1.42 -9.13 -14.53
C ILE A 67 -1.23 -7.97 -13.56
N ASP A 68 -1.71 -6.77 -13.90
CA ASP A 68 -1.65 -5.59 -13.03
C ASP A 68 -2.28 -5.90 -11.65
N PRO A 69 -1.49 -5.92 -10.56
CA PRO A 69 -1.96 -6.27 -9.23
C PRO A 69 -2.75 -5.13 -8.56
N GLY A 70 -2.95 -3.97 -9.20
CA GLY A 70 -3.56 -2.79 -8.59
C GLY A 70 -4.92 -3.05 -7.91
N LEU A 71 -5.78 -3.89 -8.49
CA LEU A 71 -7.07 -4.26 -7.90
C LEU A 71 -6.91 -5.07 -6.60
N ASP A 72 -5.98 -6.02 -6.58
CA ASP A 72 -5.72 -6.88 -5.42
C ASP A 72 -5.04 -6.09 -4.30
N VAL A 73 -4.16 -5.14 -4.65
CA VAL A 73 -3.50 -4.24 -3.70
C VAL A 73 -4.51 -3.31 -3.03
N VAL A 74 -5.38 -2.64 -3.79
CA VAL A 74 -6.42 -1.77 -3.23
C VAL A 74 -7.41 -2.57 -2.38
N GLY A 75 -7.83 -3.74 -2.87
CA GLY A 75 -8.67 -4.65 -2.08
C GLY A 75 -8.00 -5.06 -0.77
N GLY A 76 -6.70 -5.36 -0.80
CA GLY A 76 -5.89 -5.64 0.38
C GLY A 76 -5.84 -4.50 1.38
N ALA A 77 -5.57 -3.29 0.91
CA ALA A 77 -5.54 -2.09 1.74
C ALA A 77 -6.90 -1.82 2.41
N LEU A 78 -8.01 -2.00 1.69
CA LEU A 78 -9.35 -1.84 2.26
C LEU A 78 -9.64 -2.86 3.37
N VAL A 79 -9.17 -4.10 3.24
CA VAL A 79 -9.27 -5.12 4.31
C VAL A 79 -8.45 -4.72 5.53
N PHE A 80 -7.24 -4.20 5.32
CA PHE A 80 -6.38 -3.73 6.40
C PHE A 80 -7.01 -2.54 7.15
N ILE A 81 -7.55 -1.56 6.43
CA ILE A 81 -8.27 -0.42 7.00
C ILE A 81 -9.50 -0.91 7.78
N ALA A 82 -10.30 -1.81 7.21
CA ALA A 82 -11.45 -2.41 7.88
C ALA A 82 -11.07 -3.10 9.19
N ALA A 83 -9.95 -3.85 9.20
CA ALA A 83 -9.47 -4.52 10.40
C ALA A 83 -8.99 -3.52 11.46
N ILE A 84 -8.25 -2.47 11.09
CA ILE A 84 -7.82 -1.42 12.04
C ILE A 84 -9.04 -0.72 12.64
N LEU A 85 -10.03 -0.37 11.81
CA LEU A 85 -11.26 0.25 12.27
C LEU A 85 -12.04 -0.61 13.27
N LEU A 86 -11.95 -1.94 13.16
CA LEU A 86 -12.59 -2.88 14.09
C LEU A 86 -11.75 -3.16 15.35
N ILE A 87 -10.43 -2.97 15.26
CA ILE A 87 -9.50 -3.18 16.39
C ILE A 87 -9.56 -1.98 17.35
N ILE A 88 -9.67 -0.77 16.81
CA ILE A 88 -9.86 0.45 17.62
C ILE A 88 -11.35 0.54 17.92
N PRO A 89 -11.80 0.22 19.14
CA PRO A 89 -13.21 0.03 19.38
C PRO A 89 -13.96 1.35 19.25
N GLY A 90 -14.94 1.36 18.35
CA GLY A 90 -15.88 2.46 18.14
C GLY A 90 -17.18 1.89 17.60
N PHE A 91 -18.34 2.27 18.12
CA PHE A 91 -19.61 1.80 17.57
C PHE A 91 -19.83 2.21 16.11
N ILE A 92 -19.43 3.42 15.75
CA ILE A 92 -19.56 3.93 14.38
C ILE A 92 -18.47 3.31 13.50
N SER A 93 -17.22 3.31 13.98
CA SER A 93 -16.07 2.74 13.30
C SER A 93 -16.22 1.23 13.08
N ASP A 94 -16.80 0.50 14.03
CA ASP A 94 -17.11 -0.94 13.93
C ASP A 94 -18.14 -1.19 12.84
N ALA A 95 -19.20 -0.38 12.77
CA ALA A 95 -20.20 -0.48 11.71
C ALA A 95 -19.58 -0.23 10.32
N VAL A 96 -18.71 0.78 10.21
CA VAL A 96 -17.98 1.07 8.95
C VAL A 96 -16.99 -0.05 8.62
N GLY A 97 -16.26 -0.57 9.61
CA GLY A 97 -15.32 -1.67 9.45
C GLY A 97 -15.99 -2.94 8.95
N ILE A 98 -17.13 -3.32 9.56
CA ILE A 98 -17.96 -4.45 9.11
C ILE A 98 -18.51 -4.21 7.70
N LEU A 99 -18.97 -3.00 7.42
CA LEU A 99 -19.49 -2.64 6.09
C LEU A 99 -18.40 -2.76 5.02
N LEU A 100 -17.18 -2.28 5.32
CA LEU A 100 -16.03 -2.34 4.42
C LEU A 100 -15.50 -3.77 4.22
N PHE A 101 -15.69 -4.63 5.22
CA PHE A 101 -15.37 -6.05 5.15
C PHE A 101 -16.17 -6.79 4.07
N LEU A 102 -17.42 -6.39 3.83
CA LEU A 102 -18.29 -7.04 2.86
C LEU A 102 -17.68 -6.97 1.44
N PRO A 103 -17.44 -8.14 0.79
CA PRO A 103 -16.88 -8.20 -0.57
C PRO A 103 -17.56 -7.31 -1.62
N PRO A 104 -18.90 -7.17 -1.69
CA PRO A 104 -19.53 -6.31 -2.69
C PRO A 104 -19.17 -4.83 -2.53
N ILE A 105 -19.13 -4.35 -1.28
CA ILE A 105 -18.80 -2.95 -0.97
C ILE A 105 -17.33 -2.68 -1.28
N ARG A 106 -16.44 -3.61 -0.89
CA ARG A 106 -15.02 -3.51 -1.21
C ARG A 106 -14.75 -3.46 -2.72
N ARG A 107 -15.38 -4.33 -3.51
CA ARG A 107 -15.20 -4.35 -4.97
C ARG A 107 -15.73 -3.08 -5.63
N GLY A 108 -16.86 -2.57 -5.17
CA GLY A 108 -17.43 -1.29 -5.65
C GLY A 108 -16.49 -0.12 -5.34
N LEU A 109 -16.01 -0.04 -4.10
CA LEU A 109 -15.09 1.01 -3.68
C LEU A 109 -13.75 0.93 -4.39
N ALA A 110 -13.16 -0.26 -4.54
CA ALA A 110 -11.90 -0.44 -5.25
C ALA A 110 -11.99 0.03 -6.72
N ARG A 111 -13.08 -0.31 -7.43
CA ARG A 111 -13.32 0.18 -8.80
C ARG A 111 -13.49 1.69 -8.86
N PHE A 112 -14.22 2.26 -7.90
CA PHE A 112 -14.42 3.70 -7.81
C PHE A 112 -13.10 4.45 -7.54
N LEU A 113 -12.26 3.95 -6.62
CA LEU A 113 -10.95 4.53 -6.34
C LEU A 113 -10.02 4.46 -7.55
N GLN A 114 -9.99 3.33 -8.26
CA GLN A 114 -9.20 3.21 -9.48
C GLN A 114 -9.62 4.18 -10.58
N SER A 115 -10.93 4.39 -10.75
CA SER A 115 -11.42 5.35 -11.75
C SER A 115 -11.05 6.81 -11.46
N ARG A 116 -10.66 7.12 -10.22
CA ARG A 116 -10.30 8.47 -9.77
C ARG A 116 -8.80 8.66 -9.52
N MET A 117 -8.07 7.57 -9.35
CA MET A 117 -6.62 7.59 -9.32
C MET A 117 -6.12 7.54 -10.77
N THR A 118 -6.01 8.71 -11.41
CA THR A 118 -5.01 8.88 -12.47
C THR A 118 -3.69 8.47 -11.86
N ILE A 119 -3.09 7.41 -12.40
CA ILE A 119 -1.78 6.92 -11.97
C ILE A 119 -0.80 8.06 -12.25
N LEU A 120 -0.62 8.95 -11.28
CA LEU A 120 0.64 9.65 -11.14
C LEU A 120 1.62 8.56 -10.73
N THR A 121 2.26 7.95 -11.74
CA THR A 121 3.52 7.23 -11.61
C THR A 121 4.58 8.26 -11.18
N THR A 122 4.38 8.90 -10.02
CA THR A 122 5.39 9.70 -9.37
C THR A 122 6.27 8.69 -8.65
N GLY A 123 7.41 8.40 -9.27
CA GLY A 123 8.42 7.47 -8.79
C GLY A 123 8.59 7.56 -7.27
N THR A 124 8.09 6.55 -6.58
CA THR A 124 8.31 6.36 -5.15
C THR A 124 8.75 4.91 -5.00
N GLY A 125 10.02 4.68 -5.35
CA GLY A 125 10.72 3.45 -5.05
C GLY A 125 10.87 3.30 -3.54
N PHE A 126 9.91 2.64 -2.92
CA PHE A 126 10.03 2.07 -1.59
C PHE A 126 9.47 0.65 -1.67
N PHE A 127 10.19 -0.33 -1.10
CA PHE A 127 9.81 -1.74 -0.96
C PHE A 127 10.25 -2.76 -2.05
N TYR A 128 11.51 -2.72 -2.48
CA TYR A 128 12.25 -3.95 -2.85
C TYR A 128 13.73 -3.86 -2.46
N THR A 129 14.02 -3.67 -1.17
CA THR A 129 15.37 -3.98 -0.66
C THR A 129 15.25 -4.81 0.61
N SER A 130 15.20 -6.12 0.42
CA SER A 130 15.68 -7.10 1.39
C SER A 130 15.74 -8.46 0.71
N GLY A 131 16.95 -8.89 0.37
CA GLY A 131 17.30 -10.30 0.30
C GLY A 131 17.10 -11.01 -1.03
N ALA A 132 17.88 -10.62 -2.05
CA ALA A 132 18.37 -11.60 -3.04
C ALA A 132 19.63 -11.05 -3.70
N ARG A 133 20.80 -11.36 -3.13
CA ARG A 133 22.04 -11.40 -3.90
C ARG A 133 21.92 -12.58 -4.86
N SER A 134 21.42 -12.33 -6.06
CA SER A 134 21.65 -13.21 -7.21
C SER A 134 22.58 -12.47 -8.17
N ASP A 135 23.80 -12.97 -8.18
CA ASP A 135 24.79 -12.86 -9.24
C ASP A 135 24.16 -12.66 -10.62
N GLN A 136 24.38 -11.48 -11.21
CA GLN A 136 24.17 -11.27 -12.64
C GLN A 136 25.17 -10.24 -13.15
N SER A 137 26.42 -10.68 -13.21
CA SER A 137 27.42 -10.15 -14.14
C SER A 137 27.01 -10.52 -15.58
N ARG A 138 26.10 -9.75 -16.18
CA ARG A 138 25.86 -9.71 -17.63
C ARG A 138 25.31 -8.34 -18.01
N GLY A 139 26.16 -7.55 -18.69
CA GLY A 139 25.78 -6.45 -19.58
C GLY A 139 24.76 -5.47 -19.02
N ARG A 140 25.21 -4.59 -18.10
CA ARG A 140 24.44 -3.39 -17.76
C ARG A 140 24.52 -2.43 -18.95
N VAL A 141 23.50 -2.42 -19.78
CA VAL A 141 23.26 -1.31 -20.71
C VAL A 141 22.78 -0.15 -19.86
N ILE A 142 23.62 0.87 -19.73
CA ILE A 142 23.28 2.14 -19.09
C ILE A 142 22.80 3.01 -20.25
N ASP A 143 21.50 3.28 -20.31
CA ASP A 143 20.98 4.36 -21.14
C ASP A 143 21.35 5.66 -20.43
N LEU A 144 22.38 6.33 -20.94
CA LEU A 144 22.70 7.68 -20.52
C LEU A 144 21.79 8.64 -21.30
N ASP A 145 21.14 9.55 -20.58
CA ASP A 145 20.49 10.70 -21.21
C ASP A 145 21.55 11.61 -21.86
N ALA A 146 21.17 12.35 -22.91
CA ALA A 146 22.12 13.09 -23.75
C ALA A 146 22.95 14.15 -22.98
N ASP A 147 22.50 14.53 -21.78
CA ASP A 147 23.11 15.48 -20.86
C ASP A 147 24.13 14.87 -19.87
N GLU A 148 24.20 13.54 -19.75
CA GLU A 148 25.17 12.84 -18.88
C GLU A 148 26.47 12.42 -19.63
N PHE A 149 26.56 12.69 -20.93
CA PHE A 149 27.75 12.40 -21.73
C PHE A 149 28.83 13.48 -21.58
N SER A 150 29.86 13.21 -20.77
CA SER A 150 31.11 14.00 -20.75
C SER A 150 32.24 13.22 -21.43
N ARG A 151 32.84 13.78 -22.49
CA ARG A 151 34.13 13.34 -23.03
C ARG A 151 35.21 14.16 -22.32
N ASP A 152 35.93 13.53 -21.40
CA ASP A 152 37.20 14.06 -20.93
C ASP A 152 38.24 13.82 -22.05
N ASP A 153 38.41 14.83 -22.90
CA ASP A 153 39.51 14.90 -23.87
C ASP A 153 40.72 15.57 -23.19
N ASP A 154 41.24 14.94 -22.12
CA ASP A 154 42.51 15.32 -21.49
C ASP A 154 43.50 14.17 -21.67
N ASP A 155 44.24 14.18 -22.79
CA ASP A 155 45.61 13.65 -22.90
C ASP A 155 46.20 13.99 -24.28
N GLU A 156 46.49 15.27 -24.48
CA GLU A 156 47.34 15.77 -25.55
C GLU A 156 48.82 15.51 -25.18
N ASN A 157 49.28 14.26 -25.18
CA ASN A 157 50.72 13.96 -25.25
C ASN A 157 51.05 12.54 -25.77
N GLY A 158 51.37 12.47 -27.06
CA GLY A 158 52.45 11.67 -27.64
C GLY A 158 52.52 10.15 -27.37
N SER A 159 52.08 9.35 -28.36
CA SER A 159 52.89 8.30 -29.01
C SER A 159 52.07 7.60 -30.11
N ALA A 160 52.61 7.54 -31.32
CA ALA A 160 51.97 6.92 -32.48
C ALA A 160 51.71 5.40 -32.28
N PRO A 161 50.63 4.83 -32.84
CA PRO A 161 50.40 3.39 -32.79
C PRO A 161 51.41 2.63 -33.67
N PRO A 162 51.88 1.42 -33.26
CA PRO A 162 52.86 0.65 -34.01
C PRO A 162 52.24 0.09 -35.29
N SER A 163 52.90 0.30 -36.43
CA SER A 163 52.50 -0.27 -37.72
C SER A 163 52.74 -1.79 -37.74
N GLY A 164 51.69 -2.57 -37.53
CA GLY A 164 51.73 -4.02 -37.69
C GLY A 164 51.72 -4.42 -39.18
N ARG A 165 52.89 -4.81 -39.72
CA ARG A 165 52.97 -5.58 -40.97
C ARG A 165 52.48 -7.01 -40.72
N LEU A 166 51.51 -7.45 -41.52
CA LEU A 166 51.18 -8.87 -41.65
C LEU A 166 52.19 -9.54 -42.59
N PRO A 167 52.71 -10.74 -42.27
CA PRO A 167 53.63 -11.46 -43.14
C PRO A 167 52.91 -12.17 -44.29
N GLY A 168 53.50 -12.05 -45.49
CA GLY A 168 53.26 -12.85 -46.67
C GLY A 168 54.55 -12.88 -47.48
#